data_AF-A0A1Y1IMZ3-F1
#
_entry.id   AF-A0A1Y1IMZ3-F1
#
_cell.length_a   1.000
_cell.length_b   1.000
_cell.length_c   1.000
_cell.angle_alpha   90.00
_cell.angle_beta   90.00
_cell.angle_gamma   90.00
#
_symmetry.space_group_name_H-M   'P 1'
#
loop_
_entity.id
_entity.type
_entity.pdbx_description
1 polymer ?
#
loop_
_entity_poly.entity_id
_entity_poly.type
_entity_poly.pdbx_seq_one_letter_code
_entity_poly.pdbx_strand_id
1 'polypeptide(L)'
;MGRIWRPSRSEHHSLPRMIAKVLTMSLPKRTAGRLALTRPGPPIASSRSILSTIIALQTKRGNSEQIRWQPQLGAWSRKDTPSSLQTPTASGILVLDFDHADGGVEQLAEWEREHGSFTEPRVRTGSGGVHLYFLREKSLEAGLGADTLMHFAKLKLRARDPEMGKESFKEVGVDMRDVSLNGMIACPPSSYQRGEKVARYTAASRGELPAVDALPQLPDWVIGILNERASRAAGGAKVRMKVKVAVEKVSGVEAPSAFSKAPDLADAAL
;
A
#
# COMPACT_ATOMS: atom_id res chain seq x y z
N MET A 1 -6.13 -43.87 -25.93
CA MET A 1 -6.19 -44.34 -24.52
C MET A 1 -5.80 -43.19 -23.62
N GLY A 2 -6.77 -42.41 -23.13
CA GLY A 2 -6.54 -41.26 -22.26
C GLY A 2 -6.59 -41.67 -20.79
N ARG A 3 -5.57 -41.33 -20.00
CA ARG A 3 -5.56 -41.56 -18.55
C ARG A 3 -6.27 -40.41 -17.86
N ILE A 4 -7.37 -40.76 -17.19
CA ILE A 4 -8.14 -39.89 -16.31
C ILE A 4 -7.37 -39.72 -15.00
N TRP A 5 -7.01 -38.49 -14.68
CA TRP A 5 -6.40 -38.10 -13.40
C TRP A 5 -7.49 -37.99 -12.33
N ARG A 6 -7.35 -38.70 -11.21
CA ARG A 6 -8.17 -38.54 -10.00
C ARG A 6 -7.31 -37.93 -8.89
N PRO A 7 -7.74 -36.85 -8.22
CA PRO A 7 -7.03 -36.34 -7.06
C PRO A 7 -7.27 -37.23 -5.84
N SER A 8 -6.18 -37.51 -5.13
CA SER A 8 -6.13 -38.22 -3.86
C SER A 8 -6.80 -37.39 -2.76
N ARG A 9 -7.70 -38.02 -1.98
CA ARG A 9 -8.25 -37.48 -0.73
C ARG A 9 -7.12 -37.41 0.30
N SER A 10 -6.73 -36.20 0.71
CA SER A 10 -5.93 -36.00 1.91
C SER A 10 -6.83 -35.95 3.14
N GLU A 11 -6.33 -36.59 4.20
CA GLU A 11 -7.00 -36.90 5.45
C GLU A 11 -7.14 -35.66 6.35
N HIS A 12 -8.24 -35.62 7.09
CA HIS A 12 -8.54 -34.62 8.09
C HIS A 12 -7.63 -34.79 9.32
N HIS A 13 -6.65 -33.90 9.49
CA HIS A 13 -6.00 -33.70 10.78
C HIS A 13 -6.84 -32.74 11.64
N SER A 14 -7.43 -33.33 12.68
CA SER A 14 -8.13 -32.65 13.77
C SER A 14 -7.16 -31.79 14.59
N LEU A 15 -7.43 -30.49 14.70
CA LEU A 15 -6.69 -29.57 15.57
C LEU A 15 -7.31 -29.57 16.99
N PRO A 16 -6.49 -29.51 18.07
CA PRO A 16 -6.98 -29.44 19.43
C PRO A 16 -7.55 -28.06 19.78
N ARG A 17 -8.71 -28.06 20.45
CA ARG A 17 -9.37 -26.89 21.03
C ARG A 17 -8.50 -26.27 22.13
N MET A 18 -8.05 -25.03 21.95
CA MET A 18 -7.50 -24.22 23.04
C MET A 18 -8.64 -23.57 23.84
N ILE A 19 -8.70 -23.90 25.12
CA ILE A 19 -9.60 -23.32 26.13
C ILE A 19 -8.96 -22.02 26.63
N ALA A 20 -9.58 -20.87 26.34
CA ALA A 20 -9.20 -19.59 26.93
C ALA A 20 -9.88 -19.44 28.31
N LYS A 21 -9.07 -19.40 29.38
CA LYS A 21 -9.49 -19.02 30.73
C LYS A 21 -9.72 -17.51 30.78
N VAL A 22 -10.96 -17.12 31.08
CA VAL A 22 -11.35 -15.74 31.40
C VAL A 22 -10.84 -15.40 32.80
N LEU A 23 -9.96 -14.40 32.91
CA LEU A 23 -9.55 -13.81 34.18
C LEU A 23 -10.41 -12.57 34.44
N THR A 24 -11.35 -12.65 35.38
CA THR A 24 -12.12 -11.52 35.88
C THR A 24 -11.30 -10.79 36.95
N MET A 25 -10.87 -9.55 36.67
CA MET A 25 -10.30 -8.66 37.67
C MET A 25 -11.38 -7.72 38.22
N SER A 26 -11.58 -7.78 39.53
CA SER A 26 -12.44 -6.90 40.32
C SER A 26 -11.70 -5.60 40.65
N LEU A 27 -12.32 -4.45 40.37
CA LEU A 27 -11.79 -3.13 40.74
C LEU A 27 -12.53 -2.56 41.97
N PRO A 28 -11.84 -1.85 42.88
CA PRO A 28 -12.45 -1.30 44.08
C PRO A 28 -13.26 -0.03 43.82
N LYS A 29 -14.35 0.09 44.57
CA LYS A 29 -15.23 1.27 44.67
C LYS A 29 -14.46 2.48 45.21
N ARG A 30 -14.58 3.62 44.55
CA ARG A 30 -14.23 4.93 45.11
C ARG A 30 -15.43 5.87 45.15
N THR A 31 -15.54 6.51 46.30
CA THR A 31 -16.62 7.34 46.81
C THR A 31 -16.62 8.75 46.21
N ALA A 32 -17.80 9.36 46.21
CA ALA A 32 -18.14 10.65 45.62
C ALA A 32 -17.49 11.87 46.30
N GLY A 33 -17.32 12.94 45.51
CA GLY A 33 -16.92 14.27 45.97
C GLY A 33 -17.01 15.37 44.89
N ARG A 34 -18.23 15.90 44.70
CA ARG A 34 -18.61 17.32 44.48
C ARG A 34 -17.63 18.29 43.76
N LEU A 35 -18.05 18.85 42.61
CA LEU A 35 -18.21 20.30 42.32
C LEU A 35 -18.51 20.50 40.82
N ALA A 36 -19.70 21.03 40.52
CA ALA A 36 -20.14 21.34 39.17
C ALA A 36 -19.49 22.66 38.69
N LEU A 37 -18.48 22.54 37.84
CA LEU A 37 -18.11 23.59 36.89
C LEU A 37 -18.63 23.16 35.52
N THR A 38 -19.49 23.98 34.92
CA THR A 38 -19.94 23.84 33.53
C THR A 38 -18.75 23.99 32.61
N ARG A 39 -18.16 22.86 32.19
CA ARG A 39 -17.14 22.82 31.16
C ARG A 39 -17.77 23.24 29.83
N PRO A 40 -17.09 24.08 29.02
CA PRO A 40 -17.51 24.28 27.63
C PRO A 40 -17.55 22.90 26.95
N GLY A 41 -18.64 22.64 26.24
CA GLY A 41 -18.83 21.37 25.54
C GLY A 41 -17.64 21.08 24.63
N PRO A 42 -17.27 19.80 24.44
CA PRO A 42 -16.21 19.44 23.50
C PRO A 42 -16.55 20.05 22.13
N PRO A 43 -15.55 20.57 21.39
CA PRO A 43 -15.79 21.05 20.04
C PRO A 43 -16.46 19.92 19.24
N ILE A 44 -17.62 20.22 18.67
CA ILE A 44 -18.33 19.29 17.79
C ILE A 44 -17.38 19.04 16.62
N ALA A 45 -16.78 17.85 16.58
CA ALA A 45 -15.93 17.44 15.47
C ALA A 45 -16.82 17.38 14.23
N SER A 46 -16.67 18.36 13.34
CA SER A 46 -17.32 18.37 12.05
C SER A 46 -16.78 17.19 11.24
N SER A 47 -17.51 16.08 11.18
CA SER A 47 -17.18 14.95 10.31
C SER A 47 -17.13 15.44 8.87
N ARG A 48 -15.91 15.52 8.31
CA ARG A 48 -15.70 15.85 6.91
C ARG A 48 -15.81 14.57 6.09
N SER A 49 -16.66 14.59 5.07
CA SER A 49 -16.72 13.52 4.07
C SER A 49 -15.34 13.38 3.40
N ILE A 50 -14.91 12.15 3.11
CA ILE A 50 -13.68 11.86 2.35
C ILE A 50 -13.63 12.69 1.06
N LEU A 51 -14.76 12.84 0.39
CA LEU A 51 -14.88 13.57 -0.87
C LEU A 51 -14.45 15.03 -0.71
N SER A 52 -14.90 15.70 0.36
CA SER A 52 -14.55 17.10 0.64
C SER A 52 -13.05 17.29 0.94
N THR A 53 -12.40 16.28 1.52
CA THR A 53 -10.98 16.33 1.88
C THR A 53 -10.09 16.06 0.66
N ILE A 54 -10.47 15.11 -0.21
CA ILE A 54 -9.67 14.74 -1.40
C ILE A 54 -9.77 15.81 -2.50
N ILE A 55 -10.94 16.44 -2.68
CA ILE A 55 -11.15 17.47 -3.72
C ILE A 55 -10.25 18.70 -3.49
N ALA A 56 -9.84 18.99 -2.24
CA ALA A 56 -9.00 20.14 -1.93
C ALA A 56 -7.54 20.03 -2.44
N LEU A 57 -7.05 18.84 -2.83
CA LEU A 57 -5.63 18.60 -3.10
C LEU A 57 -5.22 18.51 -4.59
N GLN A 58 -6.15 18.66 -5.55
CA GLN A 58 -5.90 18.25 -6.95
C GLN A 58 -5.56 19.36 -7.98
N THR A 59 -5.23 20.60 -7.60
CA THR A 59 -5.14 21.73 -8.57
C THR A 59 -3.73 22.22 -8.94
N LYS A 60 -2.67 21.40 -8.83
CA LYS A 60 -1.32 21.91 -9.13
C LYS A 60 -0.38 20.88 -9.77
N ARG A 61 -0.50 20.68 -11.09
CA ARG A 61 0.62 20.49 -12.04
C ARG A 61 0.10 20.42 -13.48
N GLY A 62 0.68 21.24 -14.36
CA GLY A 62 0.33 21.33 -15.78
C GLY A 62 1.15 20.40 -16.67
N ASN A 63 0.62 20.20 -17.89
CA ASN A 63 1.08 19.39 -19.04
C ASN A 63 0.96 17.86 -18.91
N SER A 64 0.51 17.09 -19.92
CA SER A 64 0.00 17.42 -21.28
C SER A 64 -0.63 16.16 -21.91
N GLU A 65 -1.83 15.81 -21.47
CA GLU A 65 -2.91 15.31 -22.33
C GLU A 65 -4.17 15.92 -21.73
N GLN A 66 -5.14 16.27 -22.55
CA GLN A 66 -6.28 17.11 -22.18
C GLN A 66 -7.24 16.33 -21.26
N ILE A 67 -6.82 16.07 -20.02
CA ILE A 67 -7.71 15.64 -18.94
C ILE A 67 -8.57 16.84 -18.60
N ARG A 68 -9.68 16.98 -19.34
CA ARG A 68 -10.74 17.90 -19.02
C ARG A 68 -11.47 17.34 -17.80
N TRP A 69 -10.97 17.67 -16.61
CA TRP A 69 -11.70 17.47 -15.36
C TRP A 69 -13.00 18.27 -15.48
N GLN A 70 -14.14 17.58 -15.65
CA GLN A 70 -15.43 18.24 -15.55
C GLN A 70 -15.80 18.33 -14.07
N PRO A 71 -15.86 19.54 -13.47
CA PRO A 71 -16.44 19.69 -12.15
C PRO A 71 -17.94 19.43 -12.26
N GLN A 72 -18.36 18.18 -12.01
CA GLN A 72 -19.75 17.90 -11.68
C GLN A 72 -19.90 18.10 -10.17
N LEU A 73 -20.18 19.35 -9.77
CA LEU A 73 -20.91 19.81 -8.58
C LEU A 73 -20.64 21.32 -8.40
N GLY A 74 -21.66 22.07 -7.96
CA GLY A 74 -21.75 23.53 -8.02
C GLY A 74 -20.54 24.31 -7.49
N ALA A 75 -20.34 25.49 -8.09
CA ALA A 75 -19.28 26.45 -7.82
C ALA A 75 -18.99 26.64 -6.31
N TRP A 76 -17.87 26.10 -5.84
CA TRP A 76 -17.17 26.63 -4.68
C TRP A 76 -16.22 27.72 -5.18
N SER A 77 -16.67 28.97 -5.07
CA SER A 77 -15.92 30.16 -5.40
C SER A 77 -14.80 30.38 -4.38
N ARG A 78 -13.61 30.74 -4.88
CA ARG A 78 -12.37 30.97 -4.10
C ARG A 78 -12.41 32.19 -3.17
N LYS A 79 -13.57 32.84 -2.98
CA LYS A 79 -13.67 34.14 -2.29
C LYS A 79 -13.84 34.08 -0.77
N ASP A 80 -14.08 32.90 -0.17
CA ASP A 80 -14.43 32.80 1.26
C ASP A 80 -13.35 32.18 2.16
N THR A 81 -12.10 32.07 1.72
CA THR A 81 -11.01 31.60 2.61
C THR A 81 -10.39 32.75 3.40
N PRO A 82 -10.59 32.84 4.74
CA PRO A 82 -9.83 33.74 5.59
C PRO A 82 -8.33 33.41 5.53
N SER A 83 -7.51 34.45 5.51
CA SER A 83 -6.07 34.51 5.19
C SER A 83 -5.11 33.83 6.17
N SER A 84 -5.57 32.88 6.98
CA SER A 84 -4.72 32.02 7.82
C SER A 84 -4.87 30.56 7.39
N LEU A 85 -4.34 30.22 6.21
CA LEU A 85 -4.25 28.84 5.74
C LEU A 85 -3.27 28.08 6.62
N GLN A 86 -3.81 27.42 7.64
CA GLN A 86 -3.20 26.24 8.24
C GLN A 86 -2.74 25.34 7.09
N THR A 87 -1.49 24.90 7.13
CA THR A 87 -0.98 23.84 6.23
C THR A 87 -2.06 22.78 6.07
N PRO A 88 -2.44 22.36 4.86
CA PRO A 88 -3.51 21.39 4.68
C PRO A 88 -3.19 20.20 5.58
N THR A 89 -4.00 20.01 6.61
CA THR A 89 -3.81 18.93 7.56
C THR A 89 -3.71 17.66 6.73
N ALA A 90 -2.55 17.01 6.83
CA ALA A 90 -2.31 15.68 6.31
C ALA A 90 -3.61 14.88 6.44
N SER A 91 -4.26 14.53 5.32
CA SER A 91 -5.60 13.93 5.37
C SER A 91 -5.63 12.62 6.15
N GLY A 92 -4.44 12.03 6.40
CA GLY A 92 -4.27 10.77 7.10
C GLY A 92 -4.77 9.60 6.27
N ILE A 93 -5.12 9.78 5.00
CA ILE A 93 -5.67 8.73 4.15
C ILE A 93 -4.53 8.01 3.45
N LEU A 94 -4.54 6.68 3.56
CA LEU A 94 -3.74 5.77 2.76
C LEU A 94 -4.62 5.11 1.69
N VAL A 95 -4.05 4.89 0.51
CA VAL A 95 -4.72 4.14 -0.54
C VAL A 95 -3.81 3.06 -1.10
N LEU A 96 -4.32 1.83 -1.11
CA LEU A 96 -3.77 0.74 -1.93
C LEU A 96 -4.38 0.84 -3.32
N ASP A 97 -3.54 1.10 -4.31
CA ASP A 97 -3.90 1.31 -5.71
C ASP A 97 -3.46 0.09 -6.52
N PHE A 98 -4.44 -0.75 -6.89
CA PHE A 98 -4.26 -1.95 -7.69
C PHE A 98 -4.44 -1.60 -9.17
N ASP A 99 -3.34 -1.45 -9.89
CA ASP A 99 -3.35 -1.08 -11.30
C ASP A 99 -3.67 -2.29 -12.19
N HIS A 100 -4.76 -2.18 -12.95
CA HIS A 100 -5.17 -3.20 -13.90
C HIS A 100 -4.12 -3.47 -15.00
N ALA A 101 -3.36 -2.47 -15.43
CA ALA A 101 -2.36 -2.65 -16.50
C ALA A 101 -1.12 -3.44 -16.05
N ASP A 102 -0.82 -3.43 -14.76
CA ASP A 102 0.39 -4.03 -14.17
C ASP A 102 0.07 -5.31 -13.35
N GLY A 103 -1.07 -5.95 -13.60
CA GLY A 103 -1.46 -7.19 -12.92
C GLY A 103 -2.00 -7.00 -11.50
N GLY A 104 -2.37 -5.77 -11.13
CA GLY A 104 -2.86 -5.43 -9.79
C GLY A 104 -4.21 -6.06 -9.47
N VAL A 105 -5.10 -6.23 -10.45
CA VAL A 105 -6.42 -6.84 -10.23
C VAL A 105 -6.28 -8.34 -9.96
N GLU A 106 -5.35 -9.00 -10.64
CA GLU A 106 -4.98 -10.39 -10.41
C GLU A 106 -4.36 -10.55 -9.03
N GLN A 107 -3.48 -9.63 -8.64
CA GLN A 107 -2.88 -9.63 -7.31
C GLN A 107 -3.93 -9.41 -6.20
N LEU A 108 -4.91 -8.53 -6.44
CA LEU A 108 -6.04 -8.32 -5.52
C LEU A 108 -6.83 -9.62 -5.35
N ALA A 109 -7.18 -10.30 -6.45
CA ALA A 109 -7.91 -11.56 -6.40
C ALA A 109 -7.12 -12.68 -5.70
N GLU A 110 -5.80 -12.72 -5.87
CA GLU A 110 -4.92 -13.63 -5.14
C GLU A 110 -4.93 -13.34 -3.63
N TRP A 111 -4.77 -12.08 -3.23
CA TRP A 111 -4.82 -11.69 -1.82
C TRP A 111 -6.18 -11.96 -1.19
N GLU A 112 -7.29 -11.72 -1.92
CA GLU A 112 -8.63 -12.04 -1.43
C GLU A 112 -8.84 -13.55 -1.26
N ARG A 113 -8.23 -14.36 -2.13
CA ARG A 113 -8.27 -15.82 -2.02
C ARG A 113 -7.45 -16.32 -0.82
N GLU A 114 -6.31 -15.71 -0.54
CA GLU A 114 -5.39 -16.14 0.52
C GLU A 114 -5.83 -15.65 1.90
N HIS A 115 -6.28 -14.40 2.00
CA HIS A 115 -6.53 -13.72 3.28
C HIS A 115 -8.01 -13.40 3.53
N GLY A 116 -8.89 -13.70 2.57
CA GLY A 116 -10.30 -13.34 2.59
C GLY A 116 -10.58 -12.01 1.89
N SER A 117 -11.85 -11.80 1.53
CA SER A 117 -12.27 -10.59 0.82
C SER A 117 -12.03 -9.32 1.63
N PHE A 118 -11.56 -8.27 0.95
CA PHE A 118 -11.52 -6.93 1.54
C PHE A 118 -12.95 -6.42 1.77
N THR A 119 -13.22 -5.92 2.97
CA THR A 119 -14.50 -5.30 3.36
C THR A 119 -14.44 -3.77 3.31
N GLU A 120 -13.28 -3.23 2.97
CA GLU A 120 -12.95 -1.82 3.04
C GLU A 120 -13.53 -1.02 1.86
N PRO A 121 -13.69 0.30 2.02
CA PRO A 121 -14.21 1.16 0.98
C PRO A 121 -13.40 1.01 -0.31
N ARG A 122 -14.09 0.63 -1.37
CA ARG A 122 -13.51 0.27 -2.66
C ARG A 122 -14.00 1.22 -3.75
N VAL A 123 -13.08 1.67 -4.59
CA VAL A 123 -13.38 2.46 -5.79
C VAL A 123 -12.78 1.77 -7.00
N ARG A 124 -13.59 1.61 -8.05
CA ARG A 124 -13.11 1.23 -9.39
C ARG A 124 -12.55 2.46 -10.09
N THR A 125 -11.35 2.32 -10.63
CA THR A 125 -10.70 3.42 -11.36
C THR A 125 -11.18 3.46 -12.81
N GLY A 126 -10.97 4.60 -13.46
CA GLY A 126 -11.26 4.74 -14.87
C GLY A 126 -10.46 3.81 -15.80
N SER A 127 -9.31 3.31 -15.34
CA SER A 127 -8.46 2.35 -16.08
C SER A 127 -8.85 0.88 -15.85
N GLY A 128 -9.80 0.60 -14.95
CA GLY A 128 -10.23 -0.75 -14.57
C GLY A 128 -9.60 -1.28 -13.27
N GLY A 129 -8.64 -0.54 -12.71
CA GLY A 129 -8.01 -0.84 -11.42
C GLY A 129 -8.92 -0.63 -10.22
N VAL A 130 -8.35 -0.74 -9.02
CA VAL A 130 -9.07 -0.66 -7.75
C VAL A 130 -8.30 0.17 -6.73
N HIS A 131 -8.95 1.15 -6.10
CA HIS A 131 -8.46 1.82 -4.91
C HIS A 131 -9.15 1.26 -3.67
N LEU A 132 -8.39 0.91 -2.63
CA LEU A 132 -8.89 0.59 -1.28
C LEU A 132 -8.39 1.67 -0.30
N TYR A 133 -9.30 2.23 0.50
CA TYR A 133 -9.01 3.39 1.36
C TYR A 133 -8.88 2.97 2.83
N PHE A 134 -7.87 3.53 3.49
CA PHE A 134 -7.55 3.26 4.89
C PHE A 134 -7.14 4.54 5.63
N LEU A 135 -7.21 4.51 6.96
CA LEU A 135 -6.73 5.57 7.83
C LEU A 135 -5.32 5.25 8.33
N ARG A 136 -4.37 6.14 8.05
CA ARG A 136 -2.96 6.06 8.44
C ARG A 136 -2.80 5.95 9.95
N GLU A 137 -3.50 6.80 10.70
CA GLU A 137 -3.41 6.83 12.18
C GLU A 137 -3.80 5.48 12.79
N LYS A 138 -4.96 4.92 12.42
CA LYS A 138 -5.35 3.58 12.86
C LYS A 138 -4.37 2.49 12.43
N SER A 139 -3.76 2.65 11.25
CA SER A 139 -2.75 1.69 10.79
C SER A 139 -1.45 1.77 11.61
N LEU A 140 -1.03 2.98 12.02
CA LEU A 140 0.10 3.16 12.94
C LEU A 140 -0.20 2.54 14.32
N GLU A 141 -1.40 2.76 14.85
CA GLU A 141 -1.87 2.14 16.09
C GLU A 141 -1.90 0.60 16.01
N ALA A 142 -2.20 0.07 14.82
CA ALA A 142 -2.16 -1.36 14.52
C ALA A 142 -0.75 -1.93 14.29
N GLY A 143 0.31 -1.12 14.43
CA GLY A 143 1.69 -1.57 14.35
C GLY A 143 2.39 -1.31 13.00
N LEU A 144 1.82 -0.47 12.14
CA LEU A 144 2.56 0.05 10.99
C LEU A 144 3.73 0.92 11.47
N GLY A 145 4.94 0.62 11.00
CA GLY A 145 6.14 1.34 11.39
C GLY A 145 6.07 2.82 11.01
N ALA A 146 6.46 3.70 11.94
CA ALA A 146 6.46 5.15 11.71
C ALA A 146 7.37 5.58 10.55
N ASP A 147 8.46 4.83 10.32
CA ASP A 147 9.44 5.07 9.26
C ASP A 147 9.09 4.36 7.94
N THR A 148 7.98 3.63 7.89
CA THR A 148 7.56 2.92 6.68
C THR A 148 7.20 3.93 5.60
N LEU A 149 7.76 3.76 4.40
CA LEU A 149 7.46 4.63 3.25
C LEU A 149 6.04 4.35 2.76
N MET A 150 5.16 5.35 2.89
CA MET A 150 3.75 5.28 2.51
C MET A 150 3.47 5.74 1.08
N HIS A 151 4.51 6.05 0.30
CA HIS A 151 4.36 6.41 -1.11
C HIS A 151 5.37 5.63 -1.95
N PHE A 152 4.85 4.73 -2.78
CA PHE A 152 5.68 3.98 -3.73
C PHE A 152 4.84 3.48 -4.91
N ALA A 153 5.53 3.22 -6.02
CA ALA A 153 5.03 2.43 -7.13
C ALA A 153 5.59 1.01 -7.06
N LYS A 154 4.79 0.04 -7.50
CA LYS A 154 5.09 -1.39 -7.63
C LYS A 154 5.63 -2.02 -6.35
N LEU A 155 4.74 -2.63 -5.58
CA LEU A 155 5.10 -3.37 -4.38
C LEU A 155 6.01 -4.55 -4.75
N LYS A 156 7.08 -4.73 -3.98
CA LYS A 156 8.00 -5.85 -4.12
C LYS A 156 7.64 -6.91 -3.10
N LEU A 157 7.10 -8.03 -3.57
CA LEU A 157 6.77 -9.18 -2.73
C LEU A 157 7.90 -10.21 -2.79
N ARG A 158 8.12 -10.89 -1.67
CA ARG A 158 8.93 -12.11 -1.67
C ARG A 158 8.15 -13.22 -2.36
N ALA A 159 8.80 -13.87 -3.31
CA ALA A 159 8.32 -15.09 -3.93
C ALA A 159 9.36 -16.19 -3.69
N ARG A 160 8.93 -17.30 -3.11
CA ARG A 160 9.77 -18.49 -3.00
C ARG A 160 9.59 -19.31 -4.26
N ASP A 161 10.69 -19.56 -4.95
CA ASP A 161 10.69 -20.47 -6.09
C ASP A 161 10.32 -21.89 -5.59
N PRO A 162 9.26 -22.52 -6.11
CA PRO A 162 8.82 -23.82 -5.64
C PRO A 162 9.79 -24.95 -6.00
N GLU A 163 10.58 -24.80 -7.07
CA GLU A 163 11.53 -25.82 -7.52
C GLU A 163 12.88 -25.65 -6.83
N MET A 164 13.41 -24.42 -6.81
CA MET A 164 14.74 -24.15 -6.27
C MET A 164 14.75 -23.82 -4.77
N GLY A 165 13.58 -23.53 -4.18
CA GLY A 165 13.45 -23.07 -2.80
C GLY A 165 14.09 -21.69 -2.55
N LYS A 166 14.66 -21.06 -3.59
CA LYS A 166 15.37 -19.78 -3.53
C LYS A 166 14.37 -18.63 -3.41
N GLU A 167 14.65 -17.71 -2.50
CA GLU A 167 13.88 -16.47 -2.40
C GLU A 167 14.23 -15.52 -3.54
N SER A 168 13.21 -15.04 -4.23
CA SER A 168 13.30 -13.97 -5.23
C SER A 168 12.31 -12.87 -4.87
N PHE A 169 12.42 -11.73 -5.55
CA PHE A 169 11.45 -10.65 -5.42
C PHE A 169 10.69 -10.48 -6.72
N LYS A 170 9.38 -10.34 -6.60
CA LYS A 170 8.48 -10.04 -7.72
C LYS A 170 7.87 -8.66 -7.49
N GLU A 171 7.97 -7.81 -8.50
CA GLU A 171 7.19 -6.57 -8.57
C GLU A 171 5.76 -6.90 -8.98
N VAL A 172 4.79 -6.36 -8.25
CA VAL A 172 3.36 -6.53 -8.52
C VAL A 172 2.72 -5.17 -8.75
N GLY A 173 1.63 -5.12 -9.52
CA GLY A 173 0.88 -3.89 -9.85
C GLY A 173 0.08 -3.31 -8.67
N VAL A 174 0.71 -3.20 -7.50
CA VAL A 174 0.14 -2.62 -6.28
C VAL A 174 0.99 -1.44 -5.86
N ASP A 175 0.38 -0.27 -5.86
CA ASP A 175 0.97 0.99 -5.42
C ASP A 175 0.42 1.37 -4.04
N MET A 176 1.19 2.15 -3.28
CA MET A 176 0.68 2.80 -2.07
C MET A 176 0.75 4.31 -2.25
N ARG A 177 -0.35 4.99 -1.93
CA ARG A 177 -0.48 6.45 -2.01
C ARG A 177 -0.80 7.01 -0.64
N ASP A 178 0.14 7.74 -0.06
CA ASP A 178 -0.11 8.63 1.07
C ASP A 178 -0.59 9.99 0.57
N VAL A 179 -1.86 10.33 0.85
CA VAL A 179 -2.46 11.60 0.42
C VAL A 179 -1.96 12.77 1.28
N SER A 180 -1.29 12.50 2.40
CA SER A 180 -0.77 13.56 3.28
C SER A 180 0.53 14.22 2.79
N LEU A 181 1.34 13.52 1.99
CA LEU A 181 2.70 13.95 1.60
C LEU A 181 2.79 14.30 0.11
N ASN A 182 1.83 15.10 -0.37
CA ASN A 182 1.68 15.49 -1.79
C ASN A 182 1.24 14.37 -2.74
N GLY A 183 0.88 13.19 -2.23
CA GLY A 183 0.24 12.17 -3.04
C GLY A 183 -1.12 12.66 -3.50
N MET A 184 -1.37 12.61 -4.81
CA MET A 184 -2.68 12.88 -5.37
C MET A 184 -3.33 11.57 -5.78
N ILE A 185 -4.63 11.47 -5.54
CA ILE A 185 -5.43 10.37 -6.03
C ILE A 185 -6.76 10.88 -6.54
N ALA A 186 -7.22 10.34 -7.66
CA ALA A 186 -8.56 10.62 -8.18
C ALA A 186 -9.60 9.78 -7.41
N CYS A 187 -10.69 10.44 -7.01
CA CYS A 187 -11.78 9.84 -6.24
C CYS A 187 -13.11 10.03 -6.97
N PRO A 188 -14.15 9.23 -6.69
CA PRO A 188 -15.49 9.50 -7.19
C PRO A 188 -15.96 10.90 -6.77
N PRO A 189 -16.85 11.55 -7.53
CA PRO A 189 -17.37 11.14 -8.84
C PRO A 189 -16.46 11.57 -10.01
N SER A 190 -15.15 11.76 -9.80
CA SER A 190 -14.25 12.26 -10.85
C SER A 190 -14.23 11.36 -12.10
N SER A 191 -13.92 11.99 -13.23
CA SER A 191 -13.81 11.32 -14.52
C SER A 191 -12.80 12.03 -15.41
N TYR A 192 -12.28 11.32 -16.40
CA TYR A 192 -11.38 11.85 -17.42
C TYR A 192 -11.70 11.24 -18.79
N GLN A 193 -11.30 11.95 -19.84
CA GLN A 193 -11.44 11.47 -21.22
C GLN A 193 -10.21 10.67 -21.63
N ARG A 194 -10.42 9.49 -22.24
CA ARG A 194 -9.38 8.63 -22.80
C ARG A 194 -9.81 8.24 -24.22
N GLY A 195 -9.37 9.02 -25.21
CA GLY A 195 -9.89 8.95 -26.57
C GLY A 195 -11.38 9.29 -26.63
N GLU A 196 -12.19 8.42 -27.21
CA GLU A 196 -13.64 8.58 -27.31
C GLU A 196 -14.41 8.09 -26.06
N LYS A 197 -13.70 7.48 -25.09
CA LYS A 197 -14.31 6.94 -23.87
C LYS A 197 -14.15 7.89 -22.69
N VAL A 198 -15.17 7.97 -21.85
CA VAL A 198 -15.09 8.65 -20.54
C VAL A 198 -14.83 7.61 -19.46
N ALA A 199 -13.64 7.69 -18.87
CA ALA A 199 -13.20 6.87 -17.77
C ALA A 199 -13.68 7.50 -16.46
N ARG A 200 -14.37 6.74 -15.59
CA ARG A 200 -14.97 7.25 -14.35
C ARG A 200 -14.45 6.51 -13.13
N TYR A 201 -14.32 7.23 -12.02
CA TYR A 201 -14.08 6.63 -10.72
C TYR A 201 -15.43 6.36 -10.04
N THR A 202 -15.70 5.10 -9.73
CA THR A 202 -16.99 4.66 -9.18
C THR A 202 -16.79 3.90 -7.87
N ALA A 203 -17.49 4.31 -6.81
CA ALA A 203 -17.52 3.53 -5.57
C ALA A 203 -18.21 2.17 -5.82
N ALA A 204 -17.65 1.09 -5.28
CA ALA A 204 -18.18 -0.26 -5.48
C ALA A 204 -19.48 -0.49 -4.68
N SER A 205 -19.61 0.13 -3.51
CA SER A 205 -20.87 0.21 -2.78
C SER A 205 -21.83 1.15 -3.51
N ARG A 206 -23.13 0.86 -3.50
CA ARG A 206 -24.20 1.73 -4.03
C ARG A 206 -24.33 3.10 -3.33
N GLY A 207 -23.37 3.49 -2.50
CA GLY A 207 -23.39 4.70 -1.69
C GLY A 207 -22.08 5.49 -1.78
N GLU A 208 -22.09 6.65 -1.14
CA GLU A 208 -20.91 7.51 -0.98
C GLU A 208 -19.79 6.79 -0.22
N LEU A 209 -18.54 7.24 -0.43
CA LEU A 209 -17.44 6.84 0.44
C LEU A 209 -17.75 7.29 1.88
N PRO A 210 -17.37 6.51 2.90
CA PRO A 210 -17.64 6.87 4.29
C PRO A 210 -16.90 8.15 4.70
N ALA A 211 -17.13 8.62 5.92
CA ALA A 211 -16.31 9.70 6.48
C ALA A 211 -14.87 9.21 6.75
N VAL A 212 -13.91 10.15 6.80
CA VAL A 212 -12.46 9.83 6.93
C VAL A 212 -12.17 9.05 8.23
N ASP A 213 -12.79 9.46 9.32
CA ASP A 213 -12.70 8.84 10.65
C ASP A 213 -13.31 7.43 10.71
N ALA A 214 -14.24 7.13 9.79
CA ALA A 214 -14.82 5.80 9.63
C ALA A 214 -13.97 4.86 8.75
N LEU A 215 -12.88 5.34 8.14
CA LEU A 215 -11.97 4.48 7.40
C LEU A 215 -11.29 3.46 8.35
N PRO A 216 -11.11 2.20 7.89
CA PRO A 216 -10.44 1.17 8.67
C PRO A 216 -8.92 1.34 8.64
N GLN A 217 -8.21 0.60 9.50
CA GLN A 217 -6.77 0.38 9.39
C GLN A 217 -6.43 -0.56 8.23
N LEU A 218 -5.17 -0.56 7.79
CA LEU A 218 -4.65 -1.62 6.92
C LEU A 218 -4.77 -2.99 7.60
N PRO A 219 -5.05 -4.08 6.85
CA PRO A 219 -5.00 -5.42 7.39
C PRO A 219 -3.60 -5.77 7.92
N ASP A 220 -3.56 -6.53 9.02
CA ASP A 220 -2.31 -6.86 9.73
C ASP A 220 -1.26 -7.52 8.81
N TRP A 221 -1.69 -8.36 7.87
CA TRP A 221 -0.79 -9.02 6.92
C TRP A 221 -0.18 -8.02 5.91
N VAL A 222 -0.93 -6.99 5.49
CA VAL A 222 -0.38 -5.90 4.66
C VAL A 222 0.63 -5.09 5.48
N ILE A 223 0.30 -4.77 6.73
CA ILE A 223 1.22 -4.09 7.66
C ILE A 223 2.54 -4.88 7.77
N GLY A 224 2.46 -6.21 7.91
CA GLY A 224 3.61 -7.11 7.93
C GLY A 224 4.50 -6.96 6.69
N ILE A 225 3.91 -7.02 5.48
CA ILE A 225 4.62 -6.85 4.20
C ILE A 225 5.33 -5.49 4.14
N LEU A 226 4.64 -4.41 4.54
CA LEU A 226 5.18 -3.05 4.49
C LEU A 226 6.33 -2.84 5.49
N ASN A 227 6.19 -3.35 6.71
CA ASN A 227 7.22 -3.28 7.74
C ASN A 227 8.47 -4.09 7.36
N GLU A 228 8.28 -5.27 6.76
CA GLU A 228 9.37 -6.10 6.24
C GLU A 228 10.15 -5.35 5.16
N ARG A 229 9.44 -4.69 4.24
CA ARG A 229 10.06 -3.85 3.20
C ARG A 229 10.85 -2.68 3.81
N ALA A 230 10.28 -1.96 4.77
CA ALA A 230 10.96 -0.84 5.42
C ALA A 230 12.25 -1.28 6.13
N SER A 231 12.18 -2.40 6.86
CA SER A 231 13.32 -2.99 7.57
C SER A 231 14.48 -3.33 6.61
N ARG A 232 14.17 -3.80 5.40
CA ARG A 232 15.19 -4.06 4.37
C ARG A 232 15.84 -2.81 3.81
N ALA A 233 15.04 -1.78 3.54
CA ALA A 233 15.55 -0.51 3.05
C ALA A 233 16.56 0.09 4.04
N ALA A 234 16.29 -0.05 5.34
CA ALA A 234 17.21 0.34 6.41
C ALA A 234 18.47 -0.56 6.49
N GLY A 235 18.33 -1.88 6.34
CA GLY A 235 19.44 -2.83 6.42
C GLY A 235 20.41 -2.78 5.24
N GLY A 236 19.92 -2.49 4.03
CA GLY A 236 20.75 -2.40 2.82
C GLY A 236 21.79 -1.29 2.84
N ALA A 237 21.62 -0.27 3.67
CA ALA A 237 22.55 0.85 3.78
C ALA A 237 23.85 0.51 4.53
N LYS A 238 23.89 -0.56 5.34
CA LYS A 238 25.01 -0.78 6.29
C LYS A 238 26.13 -1.73 5.84
N VAL A 239 26.00 -2.46 4.71
CA VAL A 239 26.97 -3.54 4.38
C VAL A 239 28.05 -3.13 3.36
N ARG A 240 28.01 -1.92 2.79
CA ARG A 240 29.11 -1.44 1.91
C ARG A 240 30.18 -0.65 2.67
N MET A 241 30.50 -1.03 3.91
CA MET A 241 31.81 -0.65 4.45
C MET A 241 32.86 -1.52 3.76
N LYS A 242 33.62 -0.89 2.86
CA LYS A 242 34.85 -1.45 2.31
C LYS A 242 35.73 -1.87 3.50
N VAL A 243 35.70 -3.14 3.86
CA VAL A 243 36.86 -3.74 4.50
C VAL A 243 37.93 -3.75 3.41
N LYS A 244 38.68 -2.64 3.32
CA LYS A 244 40.01 -2.67 2.72
C LYS A 244 40.82 -3.60 3.63
N VAL A 245 40.72 -4.90 3.41
CA VAL A 245 41.79 -5.80 3.82
C VAL A 245 42.96 -5.35 2.96
N ALA A 246 43.88 -4.60 3.55
CA ALA A 246 45.19 -4.39 2.99
C ALA A 246 45.79 -5.79 2.84
N VAL A 247 45.70 -6.35 1.64
CA VAL A 247 46.51 -7.50 1.25
C VAL A 247 47.93 -6.96 1.17
N GLU A 248 48.64 -7.16 2.26
CA GLU A 248 50.06 -6.91 2.36
C GLU A 248 50.75 -7.79 1.32
N LYS A 249 51.48 -7.10 0.44
CA LYS A 249 52.13 -7.61 -0.75
C LYS A 249 53.33 -8.47 -0.34
N VAL A 250 53.13 -9.77 -0.13
CA VAL A 250 54.27 -10.70 -0.06
C VAL A 250 54.75 -10.97 -1.47
N SER A 251 55.89 -10.39 -1.79
CA SER A 251 56.66 -10.55 -3.01
C SER A 251 57.29 -11.93 -3.10
N GLY A 252 57.25 -12.53 -4.29
CA GLY A 252 58.27 -13.47 -4.75
C GLY A 252 57.74 -14.87 -5.07
N VAL A 253 57.60 -15.17 -6.35
CA VAL A 253 58.40 -16.19 -7.09
C VAL A 253 57.87 -16.24 -8.53
N GLU A 254 58.78 -16.11 -9.49
CA GLU A 254 58.56 -16.13 -10.94
C GLU A 254 58.25 -17.54 -11.49
N ALA A 255 57.34 -17.57 -12.49
CA ALA A 255 57.34 -18.26 -13.81
C ALA A 255 57.69 -19.78 -13.93
N PRO A 256 57.28 -20.51 -15.01
CA PRO A 256 56.84 -20.00 -16.32
C PRO A 256 55.64 -20.70 -17.03
N SER A 257 55.12 -19.97 -18.03
CA SER A 257 54.71 -20.40 -19.39
C SER A 257 53.96 -21.74 -19.60
N ALA A 258 52.76 -21.68 -20.20
CA ALA A 258 52.51 -22.20 -21.57
C ALA A 258 51.03 -22.10 -22.00
N PHE A 259 50.81 -21.64 -23.23
CA PHE A 259 49.82 -22.08 -24.22
C PHE A 259 48.39 -22.44 -23.79
N SER A 260 47.41 -21.68 -24.28
CA SER A 260 46.54 -22.16 -25.38
C SER A 260 45.65 -21.03 -25.93
N LYS A 261 45.71 -20.84 -27.26
CA LYS A 261 44.75 -20.06 -28.04
C LYS A 261 43.38 -20.74 -27.99
N ALA A 262 42.31 -19.97 -27.78
CA ALA A 262 40.96 -20.36 -28.17
C ALA A 262 40.59 -19.60 -29.47
N PRO A 263 39.96 -20.28 -30.45
CA PRO A 263 39.59 -19.66 -31.71
C PRO A 263 38.32 -18.81 -31.59
N ASP A 264 38.35 -17.75 -32.36
CA ASP A 264 37.29 -16.82 -32.73
C ASP A 264 36.19 -17.54 -33.53
N LEU A 265 34.93 -17.28 -33.20
CA LEU A 265 33.76 -17.76 -33.96
C LEU A 265 32.80 -16.60 -34.13
N ALA A 266 33.04 -15.84 -35.19
CA ALA A 266 32.04 -15.02 -35.86
C ALA A 266 31.39 -15.83 -37.00
N ASP A 267 30.11 -15.54 -37.19
CA ASP A 267 29.31 -15.64 -38.42
C ASP A 267 28.99 -17.01 -39.03
N ALA A 268 27.68 -17.31 -39.03
CA ALA A 268 26.99 -17.73 -40.25
C ALA A 268 25.52 -17.28 -40.19
N ALA A 269 25.21 -16.30 -41.02
CA ALA A 269 23.86 -16.05 -41.52
C ALA A 269 23.45 -17.15 -42.48
N LEU A 270 22.18 -17.57 -42.41
CA LEU A 270 21.32 -18.02 -43.52
C LEU A 270 19.86 -17.97 -43.04
#